data_AF-A0A968GH02-F1
#
_entry.id   AF-A0A968GH02-F1
#
_cell.length_a   1.000
_cell.length_b   1.000
_cell.length_c   1.000
_cell.angle_alpha   90.00
_cell.angle_beta   90.00
_cell.angle_gamma   90.00
#
_symmetry.space_group_name_H-M   'P 1'
#
loop_
_entity.id
_entity.type
_entity.pdbx_description
1 polymer ?
#
loop_
_entity_poly.entity_id
_entity_poly.type
_entity_poly.pdbx_seq_one_letter_code
_entity_poly.pdbx_strand_id
1 'polypeptide(L)'
;MHFDILLYFPHWDAFKEVLPKERHIVGKQGTYTIKQDNSNPRHHLARFTRRTKVVSKTPEMINLSLKLSIGLMRVNQFKRMQDIALDIFR
;
A
#
# COMPACT_ATOMS: atom_id res chain seq x y z
N MET A 1 -4.12 24.71 3.91
CA MET A 1 -3.07 23.70 4.12
C MET A 1 -2.56 23.32 2.74
N HIS A 2 -1.41 23.86 2.32
CA HIS A 2 -0.80 23.55 1.02
C HIS A 2 0.23 22.46 1.29
N PHE A 3 -0.01 21.25 0.81
CA PHE A 3 0.98 20.17 0.89
C PHE A 3 1.81 20.18 -0.39
N ASP A 4 3.13 20.19 -0.25
CA ASP A 4 4.06 20.04 -1.37
C ASP A 4 4.11 18.57 -1.78
N ILE A 5 3.20 18.20 -2.69
CA ILE A 5 3.06 16.82 -3.19
C ILE A 5 3.70 16.74 -4.58
N LEU A 6 4.66 15.83 -4.73
CA LEU A 6 5.24 15.44 -6.01
C LEU A 6 4.47 14.25 -6.61
N LEU A 7 4.15 14.35 -7.90
CA LEU A 7 3.35 13.39 -8.64
C LEU A 7 4.23 12.62 -9.62
N TYR A 8 4.40 11.32 -9.37
CA TYR A 8 5.22 10.43 -10.21
C TYR A 8 4.35 9.60 -11.16
N PHE A 9 4.44 9.84 -12.47
CA PHE A 9 3.68 9.11 -13.48
C PHE A 9 4.56 8.64 -14.65
N PRO A 10 4.19 7.52 -15.31
CA PRO A 10 4.83 7.13 -16.57
C PRO A 10 4.58 8.19 -17.65
N HIS A 11 5.44 8.22 -18.68
CA HIS A 11 5.40 9.17 -19.78
C HIS A 11 4.18 8.94 -20.70
N TRP A 12 3.00 9.31 -20.22
CA TRP A 12 1.74 9.31 -20.96
C TRP A 12 1.31 10.75 -21.21
N ASP A 13 0.99 11.07 -22.46
CA ASP A 13 0.75 12.45 -22.89
C ASP A 13 -0.47 13.09 -22.20
N ALA A 14 -1.51 12.29 -21.94
CA ALA A 14 -2.69 12.73 -21.19
C ALA A 14 -2.36 13.32 -19.80
N PHE A 15 -1.31 12.83 -19.10
CA PHE A 15 -0.95 13.38 -17.78
C PHE A 15 -0.15 14.68 -17.87
N LYS A 16 0.55 14.93 -18.98
CA LYS A 16 1.26 16.20 -19.19
C LYS A 16 0.29 17.37 -19.38
N GLU A 17 -0.88 17.10 -19.93
CA GLU A 17 -1.92 18.11 -20.19
C GLU A 17 -2.70 18.48 -18.93
N VAL A 18 -2.87 17.53 -18.00
CA VAL A 18 -3.74 17.69 -16.82
C VAL A 18 -2.96 18.02 -15.54
N LEU A 19 -1.70 17.58 -15.41
CA LEU A 19 -0.91 17.78 -14.20
C LEU A 19 -0.03 19.04 -14.27
N PRO A 20 0.09 19.82 -13.17
CA PRO A 20 1.03 20.95 -13.10
C PRO A 20 2.47 20.51 -13.36
N LYS A 21 3.17 21.18 -14.28
CA LYS A 21 4.52 20.80 -14.72
C LYS A 21 5.53 20.83 -13.57
N GLU A 22 5.33 21.75 -12.62
CA GLU A 22 6.23 21.96 -11.48
C GLU A 22 6.16 20.82 -10.45
N ARG A 23 5.09 20.02 -10.49
CA ARG A 23 4.83 18.92 -9.55
C ARG A 23 4.84 17.55 -10.23
N HIS A 24 4.91 17.49 -11.55
CA HIS A 24 4.85 16.26 -12.31
C HIS A 24 6.25 15.75 -12.68
N ILE A 25 6.67 14.67 -12.01
CA ILE A 25 7.92 13.98 -12.31
C ILE A 25 7.62 12.83 -13.26
N VAL A 26 8.13 12.95 -14.49
CA VAL A 26 7.91 11.98 -15.57
C VAL A 26 9.07 10.99 -15.63
N GLY A 27 8.77 9.70 -15.43
CA GLY A 27 9.79 8.66 -15.54
C GLY A 27 9.47 7.42 -14.72
N LYS A 28 10.43 6.48 -14.68
CA LYS A 28 10.34 5.27 -13.85
C LYS A 28 10.99 5.45 -12.47
N GLN A 29 11.84 6.45 -12.28
CA GLN A 29 12.45 6.75 -10.98
C GLN A 29 11.36 7.00 -9.93
N GLY A 30 11.49 6.36 -8.76
CA GLY A 30 10.49 6.40 -7.67
C GLY A 30 9.19 5.60 -7.92
N THR A 31 8.80 5.37 -9.19
CA THR A 31 7.54 4.66 -9.49
C THR A 31 7.57 3.18 -9.10
N TYR A 32 8.73 2.53 -9.09
CA TYR A 32 8.83 1.14 -8.67
C TYR A 32 8.46 0.98 -7.19
N THR A 33 9.12 1.77 -6.33
CA THR A 33 8.86 1.80 -4.89
C THR A 33 7.41 2.15 -4.59
N ILE A 34 6.88 3.22 -5.19
CA ILE A 34 5.48 3.65 -5.01
C ILE A 34 4.50 2.57 -5.49
N LYS A 35 4.79 1.88 -6.60
CA LYS A 35 3.95 0.78 -7.10
C LYS A 35 3.98 -0.42 -6.15
N GLN A 36 5.16 -0.76 -5.63
CA GLN A 36 5.35 -1.85 -4.68
C GLN A 36 4.61 -1.55 -3.37
N ASP A 37 4.81 -0.36 -2.80
CA ASP A 37 4.15 0.10 -1.59
C ASP A 37 2.64 0.13 -1.73
N ASN A 38 2.13 0.59 -2.87
CA ASN A 38 0.69 0.56 -3.13
C ASN A 38 0.16 -0.85 -3.45
N SER A 39 1.01 -1.78 -3.88
CA SER A 39 0.62 -3.17 -4.21
C SER A 39 0.37 -3.98 -2.94
N ASN A 40 1.19 -3.81 -1.91
CA ASN A 40 1.08 -4.52 -0.63
C ASN A 40 -0.31 -4.37 0.04
N PRO A 41 -0.80 -3.16 0.36
CA PRO A 41 -2.11 -2.97 0.98
C PRO A 41 -3.23 -3.42 0.03
N ARG A 42 -3.10 -3.17 -1.29
CA ARG A 42 -4.06 -3.66 -2.28
C ARG A 42 -4.14 -5.17 -2.32
N HIS A 43 -3.02 -5.87 -2.16
CA HIS A 43 -2.98 -7.33 -2.12
C HIS A 43 -3.64 -7.87 -0.84
N HIS A 44 -3.30 -7.31 0.33
CA HIS A 44 -3.88 -7.75 1.60
C HIS A 44 -5.39 -7.48 1.67
N LEU A 45 -5.86 -6.32 1.17
CA LEU A 45 -7.28 -5.97 1.15
C LEU A 45 -8.05 -6.64 0.00
N ALA A 46 -7.38 -7.08 -1.07
CA ALA A 46 -8.04 -7.77 -2.18
C ALA A 46 -8.72 -9.06 -1.74
N ARG A 47 -8.24 -9.72 -0.68
CA ARG A 47 -8.88 -10.91 -0.06
C ARG A 47 -10.33 -10.65 0.31
N PHE A 48 -10.68 -9.43 0.71
CA PHE A 48 -12.02 -9.07 1.18
C PHE A 48 -12.95 -8.57 0.06
N THR A 49 -12.41 -8.31 -1.13
CA THR A 49 -13.16 -7.64 -2.22
C THR A 49 -13.14 -8.41 -3.54
N ARG A 50 -12.21 -9.34 -3.75
CA ARG A 50 -12.02 -10.05 -5.03
C ARG A 50 -11.92 -11.56 -4.84
N ARG A 51 -12.85 -12.32 -5.45
CA ARG A 51 -12.91 -13.78 -5.35
C ARG A 51 -11.79 -14.53 -6.07
N THR A 52 -11.22 -13.96 -7.13
CA THR A 52 -10.33 -14.68 -8.08
C THR A 52 -8.84 -14.36 -7.94
N LYS A 53 -8.47 -13.25 -7.27
CA LYS A 53 -7.08 -12.77 -7.21
C LYS A 53 -6.36 -13.15 -5.91
N VAL A 54 -7.09 -13.22 -4.80
CA VAL A 54 -6.54 -13.58 -3.49
C VAL A 54 -7.56 -14.49 -2.81
N VAL A 55 -7.31 -15.79 -2.84
CA VAL A 55 -8.25 -16.80 -2.34
C VAL A 55 -8.01 -17.11 -0.86
N SER A 56 -9.09 -17.26 -0.10
CA SER A 56 -9.09 -17.85 1.23
C SER A 56 -9.48 -19.31 1.09
N LYS A 57 -8.66 -20.24 1.57
CA LYS A 57 -8.93 -21.68 1.45
C LYS A 57 -10.05 -22.13 2.38
N THR A 58 -10.25 -21.42 3.50
CA THR A 58 -11.29 -21.74 4.49
C THR A 58 -11.93 -20.45 5.03
N PRO A 59 -13.15 -20.52 5.59
CA PRO A 59 -13.76 -19.40 6.32
C PRO A 59 -12.89 -18.92 7.49
N GLU A 60 -12.18 -19.84 8.15
CA GLU A 60 -11.30 -19.51 9.28
C GLU A 60 -10.17 -18.55 8.85
N MET A 61 -9.62 -18.69 7.65
CA MET A 61 -8.61 -17.75 7.14
C MET A 61 -9.15 -16.32 7.02
N ILE A 62 -10.42 -16.16 6.67
CA ILE A 62 -11.07 -14.84 6.59
C ILE A 62 -11.18 -14.25 8.00
N ASN A 63 -11.65 -15.06 8.96
CA ASN A 63 -11.80 -14.67 10.36
C ASN A 63 -10.47 -14.23 10.97
N LEU A 64 -9.41 -15.03 10.80
CA LEU A 64 -8.07 -14.72 11.28
C LEU A 64 -7.50 -13.45 10.62
N SER A 65 -7.72 -13.26 9.32
CA SER A 65 -7.26 -12.06 8.61
C SER A 65 -7.95 -10.79 9.12
N LEU A 66 -9.26 -10.85 9.41
CA LEU A 66 -10.00 -9.73 10.00
C LEU A 66 -9.53 -9.43 11.42
N LYS A 67 -9.36 -10.45 12.26
CA LYS A 67 -8.83 -10.30 13.63
C LYS A 67 -7.44 -9.68 13.62
N LEU A 68 -6.56 -10.12 12.72
CA LEU A 68 -5.23 -9.55 12.57
C LEU A 68 -5.29 -8.08 12.14
N SER A 69 -6.10 -7.76 11.13
CA SER A 69 -6.27 -6.38 10.65
C SER A 69 -6.79 -5.45 11.76
N ILE A 70 -7.81 -5.88 12.51
CA ILE A 70 -8.35 -5.10 13.64
C ILE A 70 -7.34 -4.99 14.78
N GLY A 71 -6.61 -6.07 15.06
CA GLY A 71 -5.55 -6.09 16.07
C GLY A 71 -4.47 -5.05 15.78
N LEU A 72 -3.98 -5.01 14.53
CA LEU A 72 -2.95 -4.06 14.09
C LEU A 72 -3.41 -2.60 14.08
N MET A 73 -4.73 -2.33 14.02
CA MET A 73 -5.26 -0.97 14.17
C MET A 73 -5.22 -0.46 15.63
N ARG A 74 -4.90 -1.31 16.61
CA ARG A 74 -4.73 -0.90 18.01
C ARG A 74 -3.28 -0.48 18.26
N VAL A 75 -3.07 0.75 18.73
CA VAL A 75 -1.74 1.37 18.93
C VAL A 75 -0.75 0.46 19.69
N ASN A 76 -1.19 -0.16 20.78
CA ASN A 76 -0.32 -1.01 21.61
C ASN A 76 0.11 -2.29 20.88
N GLN A 77 -0.76 -2.86 20.04
CA GLN A 77 -0.45 -4.07 19.28
C GLN A 77 0.41 -3.75 18.06
N PHE A 78 0.14 -2.63 17.39
CA PHE A 78 0.98 -2.13 16.30
C PHE A 78 2.43 -1.97 16.77
N LYS A 79 2.64 -1.26 17.88
CA LYS A 79 3.99 -1.00 18.40
C LYS A 79 4.74 -2.28 18.73
N ARG A 80 4.09 -3.23 19.41
CA ARG A 80 4.66 -4.56 19.68
C ARG A 80 5.07 -5.30 18.40
N MET A 81 4.22 -5.28 17.38
CA MET A 81 4.50 -5.95 16.11
C MET A 81 5.61 -5.24 15.33
N GLN A 82 5.66 -3.91 15.39
CA GLN A 82 6.73 -3.10 14.82
C GLN A 82 8.07 -3.42 15.48
N ASP A 83 8.12 -3.51 16.81
CA ASP A 83 9.34 -3.85 17.55
C ASP A 83 9.89 -5.22 17.13
N ILE A 84 9.02 -6.24 17.02
CA ILE A 84 9.39 -7.57 16.53
C ILE A 84 9.91 -7.52 15.09
N ALA A 85 9.24 -6.77 14.21
CA ALA A 85 9.65 -6.67 12.81
C ALA A 85 10.98 -5.92 12.64
N LEU A 86 11.24 -4.90 13.47
CA LEU A 86 12.49 -4.14 13.47
C LEU A 86 13.65 -4.95 14.03
N ASP A 87 13.39 -5.92 14.92
CA ASP A 87 14.40 -6.82 15.47
C ASP A 87 15.09 -7.67 14.38
N ILE A 88 14.43 -7.90 13.25
CA ILE A 88 15.00 -8.60 12.07
C ILE A 88 16.25 -7.87 11.52
N PHE A 89 16.35 -6.55 11.74
CA PHE A 89 17.43 -5.71 11.24
C PHE A 89 18.52 -5.40 12.27
N ARG A 90 18.43 -5.96 13.48
CA ARG A 90 19.45 -5.85 14.53
C ARG A 90 20.46 -6.99 14.42
#